data_AF-A0AAE1U1H3-F1
#
_entry.id   AF-A0AAE1U1H3-F1
#
_cell.length_a   1.000
_cell.length_b   1.000
_cell.length_c   1.000
_cell.angle_alpha   90.00
_cell.angle_beta   90.00
_cell.angle_gamma   90.00
#
_symmetry.space_group_name_H-M   'P 1'
#
loop_
_entity.id
_entity.type
_entity.pdbx_description
1 polymer ?
#
loop_
_entity_poly.entity_id
_entity_poly.type
_entity_poly.pdbx_seq_one_letter_code
_entity_poly.pdbx_strand_id
1 'polypeptide(L)'
;MLQKQGVAANVAEALCSDNPDYSHLPSAKHVTQVLAQGSGVVTSINAMTMAEVNLALGAGRNRAGDPINFSVGIVLHKVVGEKVGKGEAWAEIHHDNPLPNSLLNNMQEALKLDSSIDPFNMPSLVVSRVS
;
A
#
# COMPACT_ATOMS: atom_id res chain seq x y z
N MET A 1 -21.32 14.16 0.71
CA MET A 1 -21.63 12.72 0.84
C MET A 1 -21.50 12.24 2.28
N LEU A 2 -20.31 12.32 2.89
CA LEU A 2 -20.02 11.80 4.25
C LEU A 2 -21.05 12.19 5.32
N GLN A 3 -21.37 13.49 5.43
CA GLN A 3 -22.36 13.98 6.40
C GLN A 3 -23.76 13.38 6.21
N LYS A 4 -24.15 13.13 4.95
CA LYS A 4 -25.45 12.50 4.62
C LYS A 4 -25.49 11.00 4.93
N GLN A 5 -24.35 10.42 5.30
CA GLN A 5 -24.20 9.02 5.72
C GLN A 5 -23.81 8.90 7.21
N GLY A 6 -23.94 9.98 7.99
CA GLY A 6 -23.80 9.95 9.45
C GLY A 6 -22.44 10.36 9.99
N VAL A 7 -21.50 10.80 9.15
CA VAL A 7 -20.23 11.39 9.64
C VAL A 7 -20.52 12.78 10.22
N ALA A 8 -19.96 13.08 11.41
CA ALA A 8 -20.11 14.40 12.03
C ALA A 8 -19.61 15.52 11.10
N ALA A 9 -20.30 16.67 11.09
CA ALA A 9 -20.02 17.75 10.13
C ALA A 9 -18.58 18.25 10.22
N ASN A 10 -18.09 18.48 11.43
CA ASN A 10 -16.73 18.93 11.70
C ASN A 10 -15.68 17.90 11.23
N VAL A 11 -15.92 16.61 11.39
CA VAL A 11 -14.99 15.55 10.93
C VAL A 11 -14.97 15.50 9.40
N ALA A 12 -16.14 15.58 8.76
CA ALA A 12 -16.23 15.59 7.31
C ALA A 12 -15.55 16.83 6.70
N GLU A 13 -15.69 18.00 7.32
CA GLU A 13 -15.02 19.24 6.91
C GLU A 13 -13.49 19.12 7.09
N ALA A 14 -13.04 18.59 8.23
CA ALA A 14 -11.63 18.38 8.50
C ALA A 14 -10.96 17.43 7.48
N LEU A 15 -11.63 16.34 7.11
CA LEU A 15 -11.14 15.36 6.13
C LEU A 15 -11.18 15.85 4.66
N CYS A 16 -12.00 16.85 4.34
CA CYS A 16 -12.18 17.33 2.96
C CYS A 16 -11.60 18.74 2.72
N SER A 17 -10.84 19.27 3.69
CA SER A 17 -10.16 20.55 3.56
C SER A 17 -8.91 20.46 2.65
N ASP A 18 -8.34 21.61 2.27
CA ASP A 18 -7.08 21.64 1.50
C ASP A 18 -5.88 21.08 2.26
N ASN A 19 -5.97 20.99 3.59
CA ASN A 19 -5.00 20.33 4.46
C ASN A 19 -5.72 19.34 5.40
N PRO A 20 -6.06 18.14 4.89
CA PRO A 20 -6.89 17.20 5.63
C PRO A 20 -6.31 16.79 6.98
N ASP A 21 -7.15 16.78 8.02
CA ASP A 21 -6.79 16.22 9.32
C ASP A 21 -7.09 14.71 9.35
N TYR A 22 -6.04 13.91 9.13
CA TYR A 22 -6.14 12.45 9.17
C TYR A 22 -6.13 11.85 10.59
N SER A 23 -6.03 12.66 11.65
CA SER A 23 -6.09 12.16 13.04
C SER A 23 -7.46 11.55 13.38
N HIS A 24 -8.48 11.86 12.60
CA HIS A 24 -9.80 11.24 12.67
C HIS A 24 -9.87 9.83 12.07
N LEU A 25 -8.84 9.37 11.36
CA LEU A 25 -8.77 8.04 10.77
C LEU A 25 -7.97 7.08 11.67
N PRO A 26 -8.34 5.78 11.71
CA PRO A 26 -7.53 4.77 12.38
C PRO A 26 -6.10 4.74 11.82
N SER A 27 -5.10 4.62 12.69
CA SER A 27 -3.69 4.51 12.32
C SER A 27 -3.03 3.35 13.04
N ALA A 28 -2.17 2.61 12.35
CA ALA A 28 -1.48 1.47 12.92
C ALA A 28 -0.49 1.89 14.01
N LYS A 29 -0.22 0.97 14.95
CA LYS A 29 0.74 1.21 16.05
C LYS A 29 2.19 1.28 15.56
N HIS A 30 2.50 0.59 14.46
CA HIS A 30 3.86 0.46 13.95
C HIS A 30 3.89 0.60 12.43
N VAL A 31 5.04 1.07 11.93
CA VAL A 31 5.35 1.15 10.50
C VAL A 31 6.72 0.51 10.29
N THR A 32 6.81 -0.45 9.37
CA THR A 32 8.07 -1.09 8.98
C THR A 32 8.36 -0.82 7.52
N GLN A 33 9.54 -0.26 7.24
CA GLN A 33 10.01 -0.04 5.87
C GLN A 33 10.45 -1.35 5.22
N VAL A 34 10.12 -1.49 3.94
CA VAL A 34 10.59 -2.57 3.07
C VAL A 34 11.65 -1.97 2.14
N LEU A 35 12.91 -2.32 2.40
CA LEU A 35 14.05 -1.80 1.66
C LEU A 35 14.35 -2.67 0.44
N ALA A 36 14.72 -2.07 -0.69
CA ALA A 36 15.08 -2.80 -1.89
C ALA A 36 16.42 -3.55 -1.71
N GLN A 37 16.45 -4.83 -2.06
CA GLN A 37 17.67 -5.66 -1.94
C GLN A 37 18.70 -5.41 -3.06
N GLY A 38 18.29 -4.75 -4.14
CA GLY A 38 19.13 -4.38 -5.27
C GLY A 38 18.74 -3.02 -5.83
N SER A 39 19.55 -2.52 -6.76
CA SER A 39 19.27 -1.30 -7.52
C SER A 39 18.76 -1.66 -8.91
N GLY A 40 17.81 -0.89 -9.42
CA GLY A 40 17.27 -1.08 -10.77
C GLY A 40 16.00 -0.29 -11.00
N VAL A 41 15.35 -0.54 -12.13
CA VAL A 41 14.02 -0.05 -12.45
C VAL A 41 12.99 -1.09 -12.02
N VAL A 42 11.92 -0.65 -11.37
CA VAL A 42 10.81 -1.52 -10.97
C VAL A 42 10.06 -1.98 -12.21
N THR A 43 10.13 -3.27 -12.52
CA THR A 43 9.43 -3.87 -13.68
C THR A 43 8.10 -4.50 -13.28
N SER A 44 7.97 -4.92 -12.03
CA SER A 44 6.73 -5.52 -11.52
C SER A 44 6.67 -5.45 -10.00
N ILE A 45 5.45 -5.30 -9.48
CA ILE A 45 5.09 -5.49 -8.08
C ILE A 45 3.93 -6.48 -8.06
N ASN A 46 4.10 -7.63 -7.39
CA ASN A 46 3.06 -8.66 -7.36
C ASN A 46 1.87 -8.24 -6.48
N ALA A 47 0.78 -7.81 -7.12
CA ALA A 47 -0.44 -7.36 -6.46
C ALA A 47 -1.13 -8.46 -5.63
N MET A 48 -1.06 -9.74 -6.04
CA MET A 48 -1.64 -10.84 -5.27
C MET A 48 -0.92 -11.00 -3.93
N THR A 49 0.41 -10.96 -3.96
CA THR A 49 1.21 -11.01 -2.72
C THR A 49 0.92 -9.82 -1.82
N MET A 50 0.72 -8.61 -2.37
CA MET A 50 0.29 -7.45 -1.57
C MET A 50 -1.07 -7.70 -0.91
N ALA A 51 -2.01 -8.30 -1.61
CA ALA A 51 -3.35 -8.60 -1.08
C ALA A 51 -3.29 -9.65 0.05
N GLU A 52 -2.50 -10.70 -0.12
CA GLU A 52 -2.29 -11.75 0.90
C GLU A 52 -1.63 -11.19 2.16
N VAL A 53 -0.62 -10.31 2.01
CA VAL A 53 0.01 -9.63 3.16
C VAL A 53 -1.01 -8.73 3.85
N ASN A 54 -1.78 -7.91 3.11
CA ASN A 54 -2.86 -7.10 3.69
C ASN A 54 -3.89 -7.94 4.47
N LEU A 55 -4.31 -9.08 3.92
CA LEU A 55 -5.22 -10.01 4.58
C LEU A 55 -4.61 -10.54 5.88
N ALA A 56 -3.33 -10.93 5.86
CA ALA A 56 -2.61 -11.41 7.05
C ALA A 56 -2.46 -10.32 8.14
N LEU A 57 -2.37 -9.05 7.76
CA LEU A 57 -2.36 -7.91 8.70
C LEU A 57 -3.74 -7.63 9.32
N GLY A 58 -4.82 -8.12 8.68
CA GLY A 58 -6.20 -7.89 9.10
C GLY A 58 -6.96 -6.87 8.27
N ALA A 59 -6.40 -6.38 7.15
CA ALA A 59 -7.08 -5.46 6.23
C ALA A 59 -8.13 -6.16 5.34
N GLY A 60 -8.36 -7.45 5.52
CA GLY A 60 -9.29 -8.25 4.73
C GLY A 60 -10.10 -9.24 5.56
N ARG A 61 -11.01 -9.94 4.90
CA ARG A 61 -11.86 -10.97 5.52
C ARG A 61 -11.58 -12.33 4.89
N ASN A 62 -11.51 -13.37 5.72
CA ASN A 62 -11.50 -14.75 5.22
C ASN A 62 -12.94 -15.26 5.02
N ARG A 63 -13.87 -14.78 5.85
CA ARG A 63 -15.30 -15.13 5.82
C ARG A 63 -16.18 -13.88 5.97
N ALA A 64 -17.42 -14.00 5.52
CA ALA A 64 -18.41 -12.95 5.72
C ALA A 64 -18.61 -12.68 7.22
N GLY A 65 -18.55 -11.41 7.61
CA GLY A 65 -18.71 -10.98 9.01
C GLY A 65 -17.42 -10.89 9.81
N ASP A 66 -16.28 -11.38 9.31
CA ASP A 66 -14.98 -11.21 9.99
C ASP A 66 -14.68 -9.71 10.22
N PRO A 67 -14.10 -9.32 11.36
CA PRO A 67 -13.70 -7.93 11.58
C PRO A 67 -12.59 -7.53 10.59
N ILE A 68 -12.61 -6.26 10.17
CA ILE A 68 -11.50 -5.66 9.42
C ILE A 68 -10.78 -4.70 10.34
N ASN A 69 -9.46 -4.77 10.32
CA ASN A 69 -8.63 -3.74 10.89
C ASN A 69 -8.41 -2.63 9.85
N PHE A 70 -8.96 -1.44 10.10
CA PHE A 70 -8.87 -0.29 9.20
C PHE A 70 -7.61 0.55 9.39
N SER A 71 -6.76 0.22 10.38
CA SER A 71 -5.54 0.95 10.69
C SER A 71 -4.31 0.46 9.92
N VAL A 72 -4.35 -0.80 9.46
CA VAL A 72 -3.23 -1.53 8.85
C VAL A 72 -3.29 -1.50 7.34
N GLY A 73 -2.15 -1.69 6.68
CA GLY A 73 -2.07 -1.65 5.23
C GLY A 73 -0.65 -1.58 4.70
N ILE A 74 -0.52 -1.40 3.38
CA ILE A 74 0.76 -1.21 2.69
C ILE A 74 0.71 0.10 1.92
N VAL A 75 1.76 0.91 2.05
CA VAL A 75 2.00 2.11 1.24
C VAL A 75 3.16 1.82 0.28
N LEU A 76 2.97 2.11 -1.00
CA LEU A 76 4.04 2.00 -2.01
C LEU A 76 4.69 3.36 -2.23
N HIS A 77 6.01 3.42 -2.12
CA HIS A 77 6.83 4.60 -2.41
C HIS A 77 7.41 4.57 -3.82
N LYS A 78 7.41 3.39 -4.46
CA LYS A 78 7.85 3.19 -5.84
C LYS A 78 6.79 2.48 -6.64
N VAL A 79 6.63 2.89 -7.88
CA VAL A 79 5.75 2.25 -8.85
C VAL A 79 6.53 1.70 -10.04
N VAL A 80 5.87 0.85 -10.83
CA VAL A 80 6.47 0.28 -12.05
C VAL A 80 6.94 1.40 -12.98
N GLY A 81 8.15 1.26 -13.52
CA GLY A 81 8.81 2.25 -14.37
C GLY A 81 9.76 3.19 -13.63
N GLU A 82 9.70 3.25 -12.29
CA GLU A 82 10.60 4.10 -11.50
C GLU A 82 11.90 3.39 -11.10
N LYS A 83 12.94 4.19 -10.84
CA LYS A 83 14.21 3.71 -10.30
C LYS A 83 14.16 3.59 -8.78
N VAL A 84 14.78 2.53 -8.26
CA VAL A 84 15.04 2.33 -6.83
C VAL A 84 16.49 1.90 -6.63
N GLY A 85 17.12 2.40 -5.57
CA GLY A 85 18.45 2.01 -5.13
C GLY A 85 18.42 0.90 -4.07
N LYS A 86 19.48 0.10 -4.00
CA LYS A 86 19.68 -0.86 -2.90
C LYS A 86 19.66 -0.12 -1.55
N GLY A 87 18.84 -0.61 -0.63
CA GLY A 87 18.64 -0.02 0.70
C GLY A 87 17.61 1.13 0.73
N GLU A 88 17.09 1.57 -0.42
CA GLU A 88 16.01 2.55 -0.48
C GLU A 88 14.66 1.88 -0.14
N ALA A 89 13.82 2.57 0.63
CA ALA A 89 12.48 2.09 0.95
C ALA A 89 11.59 2.19 -0.29
N TRP A 90 11.03 1.07 -0.74
CA TRP A 90 10.08 1.04 -1.85
C TRP A 90 8.63 0.86 -1.38
N ALA A 91 8.43 0.38 -0.16
CA ALA A 91 7.14 0.28 0.49
C ALA A 91 7.25 0.40 2.01
N GLU A 92 6.12 0.65 2.67
CA GLU A 92 5.94 0.63 4.11
C GLU A 92 4.76 -0.26 4.48
N ILE A 93 4.91 -1.01 5.57
CA ILE A 93 3.88 -1.89 6.11
C ILE A 93 3.41 -1.30 7.44
N HIS A 94 2.12 -0.95 7.50
CA HIS A 94 1.44 -0.47 8.69
C HIS A 94 0.82 -1.67 9.43
N HIS A 95 1.23 -1.92 10.68
CA HIS A 95 0.82 -3.11 11.43
C HIS A 95 0.64 -2.82 12.93
N ASP A 96 -0.25 -3.58 13.58
CA ASP A 96 -0.54 -3.44 15.01
C ASP A 96 0.13 -4.51 15.89
N ASN A 97 0.66 -5.57 15.27
CA ASN A 97 1.27 -6.71 15.92
C ASN A 97 2.66 -6.97 15.33
N PRO A 98 3.60 -7.59 16.06
CA PRO A 98 4.93 -7.91 15.55
C PRO A 98 4.88 -8.57 14.17
N LEU A 99 5.53 -7.92 13.20
CA LEU A 99 5.50 -8.37 11.81
C LEU A 99 6.34 -9.65 11.63
N PRO A 100 5.74 -10.77 11.18
CA PRO A 100 6.48 -12.00 10.93
C PRO A 100 7.49 -11.83 9.78
N ASN A 101 8.67 -12.44 9.94
CA ASN A 101 9.70 -12.43 8.88
C ASN A 101 9.20 -13.05 7.56
N SER A 102 8.24 -13.96 7.59
CA SER A 102 7.62 -14.52 6.39
C SER A 102 6.90 -13.46 5.56
N LEU A 103 6.18 -12.51 6.18
CA LEU A 103 5.51 -11.43 5.46
C LEU A 103 6.51 -10.45 4.86
N LEU A 104 7.60 -10.17 5.57
CA LEU A 104 8.71 -9.37 5.03
C LEU A 104 9.35 -10.04 3.81
N ASN A 105 9.60 -11.35 3.88
CA ASN A 105 10.17 -12.08 2.76
C ASN A 105 9.22 -12.09 1.55
N ASN A 106 7.93 -12.32 1.77
CA ASN A 106 6.92 -12.25 0.70
C ASN A 106 6.92 -10.87 0.02
N MET A 107 7.01 -9.79 0.82
CA MET A 107 7.13 -8.44 0.28
C MET A 107 8.39 -8.26 -0.57
N GLN A 108 9.55 -8.76 -0.11
CA GLN A 108 10.80 -8.69 -0.87
C GLN A 108 10.70 -9.44 -2.21
N GLU A 109 10.10 -10.62 -2.23
CA GLU A 109 9.95 -11.43 -3.45
C GLU A 109 8.98 -10.83 -4.46
N ALA A 110 8.03 -10.03 -3.99
CA ALA A 110 7.02 -9.38 -4.81
C ALA A 110 7.58 -8.28 -5.73
N LEU A 111 8.74 -7.70 -5.39
CA LEU A 111 9.40 -6.67 -6.18
C LEU A 111 10.31 -7.31 -7.24
N LYS A 112 10.12 -6.94 -8.51
CA LYS A 112 11.04 -7.28 -9.61
C LYS A 112 11.75 -6.04 -10.12
N LEU A 113 13.06 -6.16 -10.25
CA LEU A 113 13.95 -5.10 -10.69
C LEU A 113 14.70 -5.54 -11.94
N ASP A 114 14.91 -4.59 -12.85
CA ASP A 114 15.80 -4.75 -14.00
C ASP A 114 16.79 -3.58 -14.02
N SER A 115 18.09 -3.90 -14.11
CA SER A 115 19.17 -2.92 -14.13
C SER A 115 19.64 -2.57 -15.53
N SER A 116 19.12 -3.25 -16.56
CA SER A 116 19.49 -3.09 -17.96
C SER A 116 18.58 -2.13 -18.75
N ILE A 117 17.52 -1.62 -18.11
CA ILE A 117 16.54 -0.71 -18.71
C ILE A 117 16.59 0.67 -18.05
N ASP A 118 16.20 1.67 -18.82
CA ASP A 118 15.98 3.02 -18.32
C ASP A 118 14.58 3.18 -17.72
N PRO A 119 14.39 4.11 -16.76
CA PRO A 119 13.07 4.44 -16.23
C PRO A 119 12.09 4.82 -17.34
N PHE A 120 10.84 4.42 -17.20
CA PHE A 120 9.79 4.68 -18.18
C PHE A 120 8.48 5.07 -17.52
N ASN A 121 7.65 5.78 -18.27
CA ASN A 121 6.30 6.11 -17.82
C ASN A 121 5.36 4.95 -18.14
N MET A 122 4.57 4.54 -17.15
CA MET A 122 3.57 3.48 -17.34
C MET A 122 2.52 3.89 -18.38
N PRO A 123 2.12 2.97 -19.28
CA PRO A 123 1.03 3.23 -20.22
C PRO A 123 -0.31 3.36 -19.48
N SER A 124 -1.33 3.81 -20.19
CA SER A 124 -2.69 3.96 -19.67
C SER A 124 -3.17 2.70 -18.94
N LEU A 125 -3.72 2.88 -17.73
CA LEU A 125 -4.37 1.81 -16.96
C LEU A 125 -5.63 1.27 -17.65
N VAL A 126 -6.24 2.06 -18.54
CA VAL A 126 -7.41 1.64 -19.31
C VAL A 126 -6.95 1.05 -20.64
N VAL A 127 -7.17 -0.25 -20.80
CA VAL A 127 -6.83 -0.99 -22.03
C VAL A 127 -7.87 -0.75 -23.13
N SER A 128 -9.16 -0.85 -22.80
CA SER A 128 -10.26 -0.59 -23.72
C SER A 128 -11.54 -0.24 -22.95
N ARG A 129 -12.51 0.39 -23.64
CA ARG A 129 -13.86 0.63 -23.13
C ARG A 129 -14.84 -0.12 -24.03
N VAL A 130 -15.72 -0.91 -23.43
CA VAL A 130 -16.78 -1.61 -24.14
C VAL A 130 -18.06 -0.80 -23.96
N SER A 131 -18.67 -0.40 -25.08
CA SER A 131 -19.94 0.34 -25.16
C SER A 131 -21.09 -0.57 -25.54
#